data_AF-A0A2E1TDY1-F1
#
_entry.id   AF-A0A2E1TDY1-F1
#
_cell.length_a   1.000
_cell.length_b   1.000
_cell.length_c   1.000
_cell.angle_alpha   90.00
_cell.angle_beta   90.00
_cell.angle_gamma   90.00
#
_symmetry.space_group_name_H-M   'P 1'
#
loop_
_entity.id
_entity.type
_entity.pdbx_description
1 polymer ?
#
loop_
_entity_poly.entity_id
_entity_poly.type
_entity_poly.pdbx_seq_one_letter_code
_entity_poly.pdbx_strand_id
1 'polypeptide(L)' 'MAKKQSYLKSSYDELINKVSWPSWSELQSSSIVVAIASLIIALIIYLMDRVFSGGMDIFYSLF' A
#
# COMPACT_ATOMS: atom_id res chain seq x y z
N MET A 1 -23.99 7.57 -28.66
CA MET A 1 -23.88 7.27 -27.22
C MET A 1 -23.73 5.77 -26.90
N ALA A 2 -24.11 4.84 -27.80
CA ALA A 2 -24.00 3.39 -27.58
C ALA A 2 -22.56 2.82 -27.42
N LYS A 3 -21.55 3.51 -27.97
CA LYS A 3 -20.16 3.01 -28.00
C LYS A 3 -19.54 2.86 -26.60
N LYS A 4 -19.74 3.83 -25.69
CA LYS A 4 -19.16 3.81 -24.34
C LYS A 4 -19.75 2.73 -23.44
N GLN A 5 -21.07 2.51 -23.53
CA GLN A 5 -21.75 1.45 -22.78
C GLN A 5 -21.29 0.06 -23.23
N SER A 6 -21.14 -0.15 -24.54
CA SER A 6 -20.59 -1.39 -25.08
C SER A 6 -19.14 -1.61 -24.63
N TYR A 7 -18.28 -0.58 -24.64
CA TYR A 7 -16.90 -0.72 -24.17
C TYR A 7 -16.81 -1.07 -22.68
N LEU A 8 -17.61 -0.43 -21.83
CA LEU A 8 -17.63 -0.77 -20.40
C LEU A 8 -18.12 -2.21 -20.16
N LYS A 9 -19.11 -2.66 -20.93
CA LYS A 9 -19.61 -4.04 -20.88
C LYS A 9 -18.52 -5.04 -21.33
N SER A 10 -17.86 -4.78 -22.44
CA SER A 10 -16.78 -5.62 -22.96
C SER A 10 -15.56 -5.65 -22.03
N SER A 11 -15.16 -4.52 -21.45
CA SER A 11 -14.07 -4.48 -20.47
C SER A 11 -14.43 -5.22 -19.17
N TYR A 12 -15.69 -5.19 -18.75
CA TYR A 12 -16.14 -5.96 -17.58
C TYR A 12 -16.09 -7.47 -17.83
N ASP A 13 -16.60 -7.92 -18.97
CA ASP A 13 -16.50 -9.34 -19.37
C ASP A 13 -15.05 -9.80 -19.53
N GLU A 14 -14.15 -8.93 -20.00
CA GLU A 14 -12.72 -9.25 -20.17
C GLU A 14 -11.98 -9.33 -18.83
N LEU A 15 -12.27 -8.43 -17.89
CA LEU A 15 -11.68 -8.43 -16.55
C LEU A 15 -12.13 -9.60 -15.67
N ILE A 16 -13.32 -10.15 -15.92
CA ILE A 16 -13.84 -11.30 -15.15
C ILE A 16 -13.46 -12.64 -15.80
N ASN A 17 -13.61 -12.77 -17.12
CA ASN A 17 -13.45 -14.07 -17.79
C ASN A 17 -12.02 -14.35 -18.27
N LYS A 18 -11.17 -13.32 -18.39
CA LYS A 18 -9.83 -13.42 -18.98
C LYS A 18 -8.69 -13.12 -18.01
N VAL A 19 -9.01 -12.92 -16.73
CA VAL A 19 -8.03 -12.66 -15.67
C VAL A 19 -8.23 -13.69 -14.56
N SER A 20 -7.15 -14.39 -14.20
CA SER A 20 -7.13 -15.29 -13.06
C SER A 20 -7.11 -14.45 -11.78
N TRP A 21 -8.28 -13.98 -11.34
CA TRP A 21 -8.43 -13.43 -10.01
C TRP A 21 -8.06 -14.52 -8.99
N PRO A 22 -7.12 -14.25 -8.08
CA PRO A 22 -6.85 -15.17 -6.99
C PRO A 22 -8.12 -15.32 -6.13
N SER A 23 -8.24 -16.44 -5.44
CA SER A 23 -9.32 -16.60 -4.47
C SER A 23 -9.23 -15.50 -3.41
N TRP A 24 -10.37 -15.08 -2.85
CA TRP A 24 -10.43 -14.04 -1.81
C TRP A 24 -9.49 -14.33 -0.62
N SER A 25 -9.30 -15.62 -0.29
CA SER A 25 -8.37 -16.05 0.76
C SER A 25 -6.90 -15.76 0.44
N GLU A 26 -6.52 -15.83 -0.83
CA GLU A 26 -5.14 -15.63 -1.30
C GLU A 26 -4.82 -14.14 -1.51
N LEU A 27 -5.83 -13.36 -1.90
CA LEU A 27 -5.76 -11.89 -1.88
C LEU A 27 -5.57 -11.37 -0.46
N GLN A 28 -6.30 -11.95 0.50
CA GLN A 28 -6.20 -11.55 1.90
C GLN A 28 -4.85 -11.94 2.50
N SER A 29 -4.33 -13.14 2.21
CA SER A 29 -3.01 -13.54 2.70
C SER A 29 -1.90 -12.62 2.19
N SER A 30 -1.92 -12.29 0.90
CA SER A 30 -0.96 -11.36 0.28
C SER A 30 -1.07 -9.96 0.88
N SER A 31 -2.29 -9.47 1.10
CA SER A 31 -2.53 -8.14 1.68
C SER A 31 -2.07 -8.05 3.14
N ILE A 32 -2.25 -9.12 3.93
CA ILE A 32 -1.79 -9.18 5.33
C ILE A 32 -0.27 -9.12 5.40
N VAL A 33 0.44 -9.84 4.52
CA VAL A 33 1.91 -9.80 4.48
C VAL A 33 2.40 -8.37 4.19
N VAL A 34 1.78 -7.69 3.23
CA VAL A 34 2.13 -6.29 2.89
C VAL A 34 1.80 -5.34 4.05
N ALA A 35 0.67 -5.53 4.75
CA ALA A 35 0.29 -4.72 5.90
C ALA A 35 1.26 -4.87 7.07
N ILE A 36 1.80 -6.07 7.31
CA ILE A 36 2.83 -6.29 8.34
C ILE A 36 4.14 -5.65 7.90
N ALA A 37 4.52 -5.77 6.63
CA ALA A 37 5.72 -5.14 6.09
C ALA A 37 5.67 -3.60 6.22
N SER A 38 4.52 -2.98 5.91
CA SER A 38 4.35 -1.53 6.05
C SER A 38 4.40 -1.07 7.51
N LEU A 39 3.90 -1.88 8.45
CA LEU A 39 3.99 -1.60 9.88
C LEU A 39 5.44 -1.59 10.38
N ILE A 40 6.26 -2.54 9.90
CA ILE A 40 7.70 -2.57 10.24
C ILE A 40 8.41 -1.31 9.71
N ILE A 41 8.13 -0.92 8.46
CA ILE A 41 8.71 0.28 7.85
C ILE A 41 8.30 1.54 8.64
N ALA A 42 7.03 1.64 9.04
CA ALA A 42 6.55 2.76 9.86
C ALA A 42 7.29 2.85 11.21
N LEU A 43 7.58 1.70 11.83
CA LEU A 43 8.32 1.64 13.10
C LEU A 43 9.77 2.11 12.95
N ILE A 44 10.42 1.78 11.84
CA ILE A 44 11.77 2.24 11.50
C ILE A 44 11.79 3.76 11.31
N ILE A 45 10.84 4.31 10.55
CA ILE A 45 10.72 5.76 10.34
C ILE A 45 10.50 6.46 11.67
N TYR A 46 9.61 5.94 12.52
CA TYR A 46 9.37 6.50 13.85
C TYR A 46 10.64 6.55 14.72
N LEU A 47 11.45 5.49 14.69
CA LEU A 47 12.75 5.47 15.37
C LEU A 47 13.71 6.52 14.81
N MET A 48 13.81 6.64 13.48
CA MET A 48 14.64 7.65 12.84
C MET A 48 14.21 9.07 13.24
N ASP A 49 12.92 9.37 13.17
CA ASP A 49 12.40 10.69 13.54
C ASP A 49 12.71 11.05 15.00
N ARG A 50 12.62 10.07 15.91
CA ARG A 50 12.97 10.26 17.33
C ARG A 50 14.45 10.55 17.53
N VAL A 51 15.33 9.83 16.82
CA VAL A 51 16.78 10.04 16.90
C VAL A 51 17.17 11.40 16.33
N PHE A 52 16.63 11.77 15.17
CA PHE A 52 16.93 13.05 14.54
C PHE A 52 16.41 14.23 15.37
N SER A 53 15.15 14.17 15.84
CA SER A 53 14.58 15.25 16.67
C SER A 53 15.37 15.39 17.98
N GLY A 54 15.63 14.30 18.68
CA GLY A 54 16.39 14.33 19.93
C GLY A 54 17.85 14.77 19.73
N GLY A 55 18.50 14.34 18.65
CA GLY A 55 19.87 14.78 18.32
C GLY A 55 19.95 16.27 18.00
N MET A 56 18.93 16.79 17.30
CA MET A 56 18.84 18.19 16.94
C MET A 56 18.53 19.07 18.16
N ASP A 57 17.66 18.63 19.06
CA ASP A 57 17.40 19.30 20.34
C ASP A 57 18.67 19.40 21.20
N ILE A 58 19.45 18.31 21.27
CA ILE A 58 20.74 18.30 21.99
C ILE A 58 21.71 19.29 21.34
N PHE A 59 21.83 19.27 20.02
CA PHE A 59 22.73 20.18 19.29
C PHE A 59 22.36 21.65 19.50
N TYR A 60 21.06 21.98 19.43
CA TYR A 60 20.56 23.32 19.71
C TYR A 60 20.66 23.73 21.17
N SER A 61 20.70 22.79 22.12
CA SER A 61 20.89 23.11 23.54
C SER A 61 22.36 23.37 23.92
N LEU A 62 23.31 22.93 23.08
CA LEU A 62 24.74 23.05 23.30
C LEU A 62 25.36 24.32 22.69
N PHE A 63 24.68 24.95 21.73
CA PHE A 63 25.05 26.22 21.07
C PHE A 63 24.12 27.34 21.50
#